data_AF-A0A014LJ80-F1
#
_entry.id   AF-A0A014LJ80-F1
#
_cell.length_a   1.000
_cell.length_b   1.000
_cell.length_c   1.000
_cell.angle_alpha   90.00
_cell.angle_beta   90.00
_cell.angle_gamma   90.00
#
_symmetry.space_group_name_H-M   'P 1'
#
loop_
_entity.id
_entity.type
_entity.pdbx_description
1 polymer ?
#
loop_
_entity_poly.entity_id
_entity_poly.type
_entity_poly.pdbx_seq_one_letter_code
_entity_poly.pdbx_strand_id
1 'polypeptide(L)' 'MNVQVLADPYGRLRWASPTLPGAVHDIRAARQHGIVDALAQADITCWADKGYRGAGGTVRTPN' A
#
# COMPACT_ATOMS: atom_id res chain seq x y z
N MET A 1 0.03 12.46 9.92
CA MET A 1 1.25 11.70 9.59
C MET A 1 0.80 10.49 8.77
N ASN A 2 1.47 10.17 7.68
CA ASN A 2 1.10 9.06 6.79
C ASN A 2 2.25 8.03 6.80
N VAL A 3 1.93 6.78 7.14
CA VAL A 3 2.87 5.66 7.17
C VAL A 3 2.22 4.51 6.42
N GLN A 4 2.98 3.87 5.55
CA GLN A 4 2.55 2.69 4.82
C GLN A 4 3.06 1.43 5.48
N VAL A 5 2.18 0.44 5.58
CA VAL A 5 2.44 -0.81 6.28
C VAL A 5 2.09 -1.97 5.36
N LEU A 6 2.99 -2.95 5.29
CA LEU A 6 2.73 -4.26 4.71
C LEU A 6 2.67 -5.31 5.80
N ALA A 7 1.55 -6.01 5.89
CA ALA A 7 1.34 -7.11 6.81
C ALA A 7 1.11 -8.42 6.03
N ASP A 8 1.47 -9.55 6.64
CA ASP A 8 1.10 -10.85 6.11
C ASP A 8 -0.38 -11.18 6.37
N PRO A 9 -0.94 -12.24 5.76
CA PRO A 9 -2.35 -12.61 5.96
C PRO A 9 -2.75 -12.95 7.40
N TYR A 10 -1.78 -13.17 8.30
CA TYR A 10 -2.02 -13.40 9.73
C TYR A 10 -1.92 -12.12 10.56
N GLY A 11 -1.76 -10.96 9.90
CA GLY A 11 -1.67 -9.65 10.54
C GLY A 11 -0.27 -9.31 11.09
N ARG A 12 0.77 -10.07 10.74
CA ARG A 12 2.14 -9.77 11.20
C ARG A 12 2.76 -8.70 10.33
N LEU A 13 3.30 -7.66 10.95
CA LEU A 13 4.03 -6.59 10.27
C LEU A 13 5.26 -7.15 9.55
N ARG A 14 5.35 -6.92 8.23
CA ARG A 14 6.49 -7.31 7.39
C ARG A 14 7.37 -6.12 7.04
N TRP A 15 6.77 -4.94 6.90
CA TRP A 15 7.48 -3.71 6.55
C TRP A 15 6.67 -2.46 6.90
N ALA A 16 7.36 -1.37 7.22
CA ALA A 16 6.78 -0.04 7.41
C ALA A 16 7.61 1.02 6.70
N SER A 17 6.95 2.01 6.08
CA SER A 17 7.60 3.12 5.39
C SER A 17 8.12 4.19 6.35
N PRO A 18 9.11 5.00 5.93
CA PRO A 18 9.33 6.31 6.53
C PRO A 18 8.07 7.17 6.46
N THR A 19 7.98 8.12 7.38
CA THR A 19 6.76 8.88 7.61
C THR A 19 6.64 10.05 6.64
N LEU A 20 5.49 10.19 5.99
CA LEU A 20 5.14 11.35 5.17
C LEU A 20 4.22 12.32 5.92
N PRO A 21 4.14 13.59 5.49
CA PRO A 21 3.15 14.52 6.01
C PRO A 21 1.73 13.95 5.90
N GLY A 22 0.90 14.14 6.92
CA GLY A 22 -0.47 13.57 6.96
C GLY A 22 -1.40 14.06 5.86
N ALA A 23 -1.07 15.16 5.19
CA ALA A 23 -1.82 15.70 4.07
C ALA A 23 -1.61 14.92 2.76
N VAL A 24 -0.63 14.00 2.71
CA VAL A 24 -0.40 13.14 1.55
C VAL A 24 -1.45 12.04 1.56
N HIS A 25 -2.19 11.92 0.45
CA HIS A 25 -3.16 10.84 0.25
C HIS A 25 -2.46 9.47 0.23
N ASP A 26 -3.08 8.44 0.80
CA ASP A 26 -2.45 7.12 0.99
C ASP A 26 -1.97 6.49 -0.32
N ILE A 27 -2.78 6.57 -1.39
CA ILE A 27 -2.38 6.09 -2.72
C ILE A 27 -1.14 6.81 -3.27
N ARG A 28 -0.97 8.10 -2.95
CA ARG A 28 0.19 8.89 -3.38
C ARG A 28 1.42 8.50 -2.56
N ALA A 29 1.25 8.28 -1.26
CA ALA A 29 2.30 7.79 -0.37
C ALA A 29 2.81 6.41 -0.83
N ALA A 30 1.90 5.46 -1.11
CA ALA A 30 2.29 4.13 -1.56
C ALA A 30 2.98 4.12 -2.93
N ARG A 31 2.55 4.97 -3.87
CA ARG A 31 3.25 5.15 -5.15
C ARG A 31 4.62 5.78 -4.96
N GLN A 32 4.74 6.78 -4.11
CA GLN A 32 6.03 7.41 -3.79
C GLN A 32 7.02 6.42 -3.17
N HIS A 33 6.53 5.47 -2.38
CA HIS A 33 7.33 4.38 -1.82
C HIS A 33 7.52 3.19 -2.75
N GLY A 34 6.96 3.21 -3.97
CA GLY A 34 7.09 2.12 -4.95
C GLY A 34 6.37 0.82 -4.56
N ILE A 35 5.46 0.87 -3.58
CA ILE A 35 4.81 -0.33 -3.03
C ILE A 35 3.95 -1.02 -4.09
N VAL A 36 3.18 -0.23 -4.84
CA VAL A 36 2.29 -0.76 -5.89
C VAL A 36 3.08 -1.46 -6.99
N ASP A 37 4.19 -0.86 -7.43
CA ASP A 37 5.04 -1.41 -8.48
C ASP A 37 5.77 -2.66 -8.00
N ALA A 38 6.29 -2.65 -6.77
CA ALA A 38 6.95 -3.81 -6.17
C ALA A 38 6.00 -5.02 -6.03
N LEU A 39 4.76 -4.79 -5.58
CA LEU A 39 3.74 -5.83 -5.50
C LEU A 39 3.36 -6.38 -6.88
N ALA A 40 3.26 -5.50 -7.88
CA ALA A 40 2.97 -5.92 -9.25
C ALA A 40 4.13 -6.72 -9.88
N GLN A 41 5.38 -6.29 -9.68
CA GLN A 41 6.57 -7.00 -10.16
C GLN A 41 6.72 -8.39 -9.50
N ALA A 42 6.32 -8.51 -8.23
CA ALA A 42 6.34 -9.78 -7.50
C ALA A 42 5.12 -10.66 -7.76
N ASP A 43 4.14 -10.20 -8.55
CA ASP A 43 2.84 -10.85 -8.76
C ASP A 43 2.09 -11.20 -7.45
N ILE A 44 2.24 -10.34 -6.44
CA ILE A 44 1.62 -10.52 -5.13
C ILE A 44 0.29 -9.76 -5.10
N THR A 45 -0.81 -10.49 -4.95
CA THR A 45 -2.11 -9.87 -4.69
C THR A 45 -2.16 -9.29 -3.28
N CYS A 46 -2.49 -8.01 -3.18
CA CYS A 46 -2.55 -7.29 -1.91
C CYS A 46 -3.93 -6.66 -1.72
N TRP A 47 -4.51 -6.84 -0.53
CA TRP A 47 -5.73 -6.15 -0.13
C TRP A 47 -5.39 -4.84 0.58
N ALA A 48 -5.98 -3.75 0.11
CA ALA A 48 -5.79 -2.42 0.67
C ALA A 48 -7.14 -1.77 1.01
N ASP A 49 -7.10 -0.71 1.80
CA ASP A 49 -8.30 0.03 2.19
C ASP A 49 -8.96 0.78 1.02
N LYS A 50 -10.10 1.43 1.28
CA LYS A 50 -10.88 2.16 0.26
C LYS A 50 -10.12 3.35 -0.36
N GLY A 51 -9.18 3.95 0.35
CA GLY A 51 -8.31 5.04 -0.14
C GLY A 51 -7.35 4.61 -1.24
N TYR A 52 -7.20 3.31 -1.46
CA TYR A 52 -6.39 2.71 -2.53
C TYR A 52 -7.14 2.45 -3.84
N ARG A 53 -8.39 2.90 -3.95
CA ARG A 53 -9.14 2.74 -5.20
C ARG A 53 -8.39 3.41 -6.35
N GLY A 54 -8.18 2.64 -7.42
CA GLY A 54 -7.41 3.10 -8.58
C GLY A 54 -5.89 2.95 -8.43
N ALA A 55 -5.38 2.24 -7.42
CA ALA A 55 -3.95 1.93 -7.27
C ALA A 55 -3.40 1.20 -8.51
N GLY A 56 -4.15 0.24 -9.05
CA GLY A 56 -3.79 -0.55 -10.22
C GLY A 56 -3.00 -1.82 -9.87
N GLY A 57 -2.56 -2.55 -10.90
CA GLY A 57 -1.78 -3.78 -10.76
C GLY A 57 -2.49 -4.88 -9.97
N THR A 58 -1.80 -5.42 -8.97
CA THR A 58 -2.24 -6.52 -8.11
C THR A 58 -2.96 -6.06 -6.83
N VAL A 59 -3.12 -4.75 -6.62
CA VAL A 59 -3.84 -4.21 -5.45
C VAL A 59 -5.35 -4.37 -5.65
N ARG A 60 -6.04 -4.81 -4.60
CA ARG A 60 -7.49 -5.00 -4.55
C ARG A 60 -8.07 -4.22 -3.38
N THR A 61 -9.20 -3.57 -3.59
CA THR A 61 -9.92 -2.82 -2.56
C THR A 61 -11.31 -3.40 -2.37
N PRO A 62 -11.80 -3.55 -1.13
CA PRO A 62 -13.18 -3.95 -0.90
C PRO A 62 -14.15 -2.87 -1.41
N ASN A 63 -15.32 -3.33 -1.89
CA ASN A 63 -16.41 -2.48 -2.35
C ASN A 63 -17.13 -1.81 -1.19
#